data_AF-A0A4R0QZ31-F1
#
_entry.id   AF-A0A4R0QZ31-F1
#
_cell.length_a   1.000
_cell.length_b   1.000
_cell.length_c   1.000
_cell.angle_alpha   90.00
_cell.angle_beta   90.00
_cell.angle_gamma   90.00
#
_symmetry.space_group_name_H-M   'P 1'
#
loop_
_entity.id
_entity.type
_entity.pdbx_description
1 polymer ?
#
loop_
_entity_poly.entity_id
_entity_poly.type
_entity_poly.pdbx_seq_one_letter_code
_entity_poly.pdbx_strand_id
1 'polypeptide(L)'
;MSDLTPESANAAIQRLLLSSITPAMAEETEDINRISERIRSCVERVKVEASEGAALVAECAPHGRTMVAQAQKTLADLEALAVLERLVGEIYGADCSG
;
A
#
# COMPACT_ATOMS: atom_id res chain seq x y z
N MET A 1 -10.67 15.08 21.06
CA MET A 1 -9.83 13.90 21.35
C MET A 1 -10.77 12.73 21.37
N SER A 2 -10.71 11.87 20.34
CA SER A 2 -11.56 10.68 20.28
C SER A 2 -11.16 9.76 21.44
N ASP A 3 -12.11 9.42 22.30
CA ASP A 3 -11.87 8.45 23.37
C ASP A 3 -11.38 7.14 22.76
N LEU A 4 -10.29 6.62 23.31
CA LEU A 4 -9.65 5.39 22.85
C LEU A 4 -10.48 4.20 23.36
N THR A 5 -11.67 4.00 22.79
CA THR A 5 -12.54 2.88 23.14
C THR A 5 -12.12 1.61 22.39
N PRO A 6 -12.41 0.43 22.94
CA PRO A 6 -12.17 -0.83 22.24
C PRO A 6 -12.88 -0.90 20.87
N GLU A 7 -14.07 -0.31 20.73
CA GLU A 7 -14.76 -0.27 19.43
C GLU A 7 -14.05 0.65 18.42
N SER A 8 -13.59 1.84 18.85
CA SER A 8 -12.91 2.76 17.95
C SER A 8 -11.54 2.23 17.52
N ALA A 9 -10.83 1.54 18.42
CA ALA A 9 -9.60 0.81 18.11
C ALA A 9 -9.85 -0.34 17.12
N ASN A 10 -10.91 -1.14 17.33
CA ASN A 10 -11.25 -2.25 16.43
C ASN A 10 -11.63 -1.75 15.02
N ALA A 11 -12.43 -0.68 14.94
CA ALA A 11 -12.78 -0.06 13.67
C ALA A 11 -11.55 0.50 12.92
N ALA A 12 -10.60 1.11 13.64
CA ALA A 12 -9.35 1.60 13.06
C ALA A 12 -8.46 0.45 12.54
N ILE A 13 -8.36 -0.64 13.31
CA ILE A 13 -7.61 -1.84 12.90
C ILE A 13 -8.23 -2.47 11.66
N GLN A 14 -9.56 -2.62 11.61
CA GLN A 14 -10.26 -3.14 10.44
C GLN A 14 -10.03 -2.27 9.19
N ARG A 15 -10.09 -0.93 9.35
CA ARG A 15 -9.84 0.00 8.24
C ARG A 15 -8.41 -0.11 7.70
N LEU A 16 -7.43 -0.18 8.60
CA LEU A 16 -6.03 -0.38 8.20
C LEU A 16 -5.83 -1.72 7.50
N LEU A 17 -6.42 -2.80 8.04
CA LEU A 17 -6.35 -4.13 7.45
C LEU A 17 -6.90 -4.12 6.01
N LEU A 18 -8.10 -3.58 5.79
CA LEU A 18 -8.73 -3.50 4.47
C LEU A 18 -7.95 -2.63 3.47
N SER A 19 -7.20 -1.63 3.95
CA SER A 19 -6.36 -0.80 3.08
C SER A 19 -5.07 -1.48 2.63
N SER A 20 -4.62 -2.51 3.36
CA SER A 20 -3.33 -3.17 3.17
C SER A 20 -3.42 -4.54 2.49
N ILE A 21 -4.64 -5.03 2.22
CA ILE A 21 -4.89 -6.33 1.58
C ILE A 21 -5.71 -6.13 0.30
N THR A 22 -5.67 -7.12 -0.59
CA THR A 22 -6.49 -7.09 -1.81
C THR A 22 -7.98 -7.29 -1.49
N PRO A 23 -8.91 -6.84 -2.36
CA PRO A 23 -10.34 -7.07 -2.17
C PRO A 23 -10.72 -8.56 -2.00
N ALA A 24 -10.04 -9.46 -2.72
CA ALA A 24 -10.26 -10.90 -2.59
C ALA A 24 -9.85 -11.42 -1.20
N MET A 25 -8.71 -10.98 -0.66
CA MET A 25 -8.30 -11.33 0.69
C MET A 25 -9.23 -10.77 1.77
N ALA A 26 -9.83 -9.61 1.52
CA ALA A 26 -10.80 -9.01 2.43
C ALA A 26 -12.06 -9.87 2.57
N GLU A 27 -12.58 -10.36 1.44
CA GLU A 27 -13.73 -11.27 1.35
C GLU A 27 -13.42 -12.62 2.00
N GLU A 28 -12.28 -13.23 1.66
CA GLU A 28 -11.88 -14.54 2.19
C GLU A 28 -11.56 -14.55 3.69
N THR A 29 -11.44 -13.38 4.31
CA THR A 29 -11.18 -13.25 5.76
C THR A 29 -12.34 -12.59 6.50
N GLU A 30 -13.46 -12.31 5.84
CA GLU A 30 -14.62 -11.64 6.41
C GLU A 30 -15.25 -12.44 7.56
N ASP A 31 -15.32 -13.77 7.43
CA ASP A 31 -15.91 -14.68 8.43
C ASP A 31 -15.03 -14.90 9.67
N ILE A 32 -13.80 -14.37 9.69
CA ILE A 32 -12.88 -14.55 10.82
C ILE A 32 -13.21 -13.55 11.93
N ASN A 33 -14.01 -14.00 12.90
CA ASN A 33 -14.52 -13.19 14.01
C ASN A 33 -13.44 -12.62 14.94
N ARG A 34 -12.28 -13.28 15.06
CA ARG A 34 -11.17 -12.81 15.90
C ARG A 34 -10.19 -12.00 15.07
N ILE A 35 -10.07 -10.71 15.39
CA ILE A 35 -9.20 -9.78 14.65
C ILE A 35 -7.74 -10.25 14.59
N SER A 36 -7.22 -10.87 15.64
CA SER A 36 -5.85 -11.41 15.69
C SER A 36 -5.65 -12.62 14.75
N GLU A 37 -6.66 -13.48 14.63
CA GLU A 37 -6.67 -14.61 13.70
C GLU A 37 -6.83 -14.11 12.26
N ARG A 38 -7.65 -13.07 12.05
CA ARG A 38 -7.85 -12.41 10.76
C ARG A 38 -6.57 -11.76 10.25
N ILE A 39 -5.87 -11.01 11.11
CA ILE A 39 -4.57 -10.41 10.80
C ILE A 39 -3.56 -11.50 10.45
N ARG A 40 -3.48 -12.58 11.23
CA ARG A 40 -2.56 -13.70 10.96
C ARG A 40 -2.84 -14.34 9.60
N SER A 41 -4.11 -14.60 9.29
CA SER A 41 -4.52 -15.16 8.00
C SER A 41 -4.11 -14.24 6.84
N CYS A 42 -4.36 -12.93 6.96
CA CYS A 42 -3.91 -11.94 5.99
C CYS A 42 -2.39 -11.95 5.82
N VAL A 43 -1.62 -11.99 6.92
CA VAL A 43 -0.16 -12.02 6.88
C VAL A 43 0.38 -13.25 6.13
N GLU A 44 -0.15 -14.45 6.42
CA GLU A 44 0.30 -15.65 5.72
C GLU A 44 -0.02 -15.61 4.23
N ARG A 45 -1.17 -15.07 3.85
CA ARG A 45 -1.55 -14.90 2.45
C ARG A 45 -0.67 -13.86 1.72
N VAL A 46 -0.39 -12.72 2.35
CA VAL A 46 0.53 -11.72 1.79
C VAL A 46 1.94 -12.31 1.62
N LYS A 47 2.41 -13.17 2.54
CA LYS A 47 3.70 -13.84 2.37
C LYS A 47 3.72 -14.81 1.19
N VAL A 48 2.62 -15.54 0.96
CA VAL A 48 2.48 -16.42 -0.20
C VAL A 48 2.49 -15.60 -1.49
N GLU A 49 1.66 -14.55 -1.59
CA GLU A 49 1.64 -13.65 -2.75
C GLU A 49 3.01 -12.99 -3.00
N ALA A 50 3.70 -12.56 -1.94
CA ALA A 50 5.04 -12.00 -2.06
C ALA A 50 6.07 -13.04 -2.55
N SER A 51 5.94 -14.30 -2.12
CA SER A 51 6.81 -15.40 -2.55
C SER A 51 6.54 -15.78 -4.01
N GLU A 52 5.28 -15.82 -4.43
CA GLU A 52 4.87 -16.03 -5.82
C GLU A 52 5.34 -14.87 -6.71
N GLY A 53 5.15 -13.63 -6.26
CA GLY A 53 5.68 -12.44 -6.92
C GLY A 53 7.20 -12.48 -7.07
N ALA A 54 7.92 -12.90 -6.03
CA ALA A 54 9.37 -13.06 -6.08
C ALA A 54 9.78 -14.18 -7.05
N ALA A 55 9.06 -15.30 -7.10
CA ALA A 55 9.29 -16.37 -8.07
C ALA A 55 9.05 -15.89 -9.51
N LEU A 56 7.95 -15.17 -9.77
CA LEU A 56 7.65 -14.56 -11.08
C LEU A 56 8.72 -13.55 -11.50
N VAL A 57 9.24 -12.75 -10.57
CA VAL A 57 10.36 -11.83 -10.83
C VAL A 57 11.67 -12.61 -11.08
N ALA A 58 11.88 -13.74 -10.41
CA ALA A 58 13.04 -14.60 -10.65
C ALA A 58 12.98 -15.28 -12.03
N GLU A 59 11.79 -15.70 -12.45
CA GLU A 59 11.48 -16.29 -13.77
C GLU A 59 11.53 -15.27 -14.91
N CYS A 60 11.43 -13.97 -14.62
CA CYS A 60 11.74 -12.94 -15.60
C CYS A 60 13.20 -13.10 -16.07
N ALA A 61 13.38 -13.42 -17.35
CA ALA A 61 14.67 -13.34 -18.05
C ALA A 61 15.37 -11.99 -17.76
N PRO A 62 16.71 -11.88 -17.88
CA PRO A 62 17.46 -10.69 -17.43
C PRO A 62 16.90 -9.33 -17.89
N HIS A 63 16.25 -9.28 -19.06
CA HIS A 63 15.55 -8.10 -19.56
C HIS A 63 14.29 -7.74 -18.75
N GLY A 64 13.47 -8.71 -18.37
CA GLY A 64 12.23 -8.49 -17.60
C GLY A 64 12.49 -7.90 -16.21
N ARG A 65 13.51 -8.39 -15.50
CA ARG A 65 13.92 -7.79 -14.21
C ARG A 65 14.36 -6.33 -14.36
N THR A 66 15.10 -6.04 -15.41
CA THR A 66 15.54 -4.67 -15.71
C THR A 66 14.35 -3.75 -15.98
N MET A 67 13.36 -4.23 -16.73
CA MET A 67 12.13 -3.48 -17.01
C MET A 67 11.30 -3.21 -15.75
N VAL A 68 11.15 -4.21 -14.86
CA VAL A 68 10.43 -4.04 -13.58
C VAL A 68 11.14 -3.03 -12.68
N ALA A 69 12.47 -3.15 -12.53
CA ALA A 69 13.26 -2.21 -11.75
C ALA A 69 13.19 -0.78 -12.32
N GLN A 70 13.22 -0.64 -13.65
CA GLN A 70 13.06 0.65 -14.31
C GLN A 70 11.67 1.23 -14.07
N ALA A 71 10.60 0.42 -14.14
CA ALA A 71 9.24 0.88 -13.89
C ALA A 71 9.04 1.33 -12.43
N GLN A 72 9.59 0.59 -11.46
CA GLN A 72 9.56 0.98 -10.05
C GLN A 72 10.31 2.29 -9.79
N LYS A 73 11.48 2.46 -10.41
CA LYS A 73 12.24 3.71 -10.34
C LYS A 73 11.43 4.88 -10.93
N THR A 74 10.86 4.70 -12.12
CA THR A 74 10.04 5.73 -12.77
C THR A 74 8.85 6.13 -11.90
N LEU A 75 8.21 5.18 -11.20
CA LEU A 75 7.11 5.47 -10.28
C LEU A 75 7.58 6.32 -9.09
N ALA A 76 8.70 5.97 -8.46
CA ALA A 76 9.28 6.74 -7.37
C ALA A 76 9.69 8.17 -7.81
N ASP A 77 10.27 8.30 -9.01
CA ASP A 77 10.62 9.59 -9.60
C ASP A 77 9.36 10.45 -9.84
N LEU A 78 8.26 9.86 -10.31
CA LEU A 78 6.96 10.55 -10.49
C LEU A 78 6.36 11.02 -9.16
N GLU A 79 6.41 10.20 -8.11
CA GLU A 79 5.95 10.60 -6.77
C GLU A 79 6.76 11.78 -6.24
N ALA A 80 8.08 11.76 -6.41
CA ALA A 80 8.96 12.87 -6.01
C ALA A 80 8.66 14.15 -6.81
N LEU A 81 8.42 14.05 -8.12
CA LEU A 81 8.05 15.17 -8.95
C LEU A 81 6.71 15.79 -8.53
N ALA A 82 5.70 14.97 -8.19
CA ALA A 82 4.41 15.46 -7.71
C ALA A 82 4.53 16.21 -6.36
N VAL A 83 5.42 15.76 -5.47
CA VAL A 83 5.73 16.48 -4.22
C VAL A 83 6.42 17.81 -4.52
N LEU A 84 7.38 17.83 -5.44
CA LEU A 84 8.07 19.06 -5.84
C LEU A 84 7.12 20.07 -6.51
N GLU A 85 6.21 19.61 -7.37
CA GLU A 85 5.19 20.46 -7.99
C GLU A 85 4.30 21.12 -6.93
N ARG A 86 3.83 20.36 -5.93
CA ARG A 86 3.07 20.91 -4.80
C ARG A 86 3.88 21.92 -4.00
N LEU A 87 5.12 21.58 -3.66
CA LEU A 87 6.00 22.48 -2.90
C LEU A 87 6.27 23.78 -3.67
N VAL A 88 6.54 23.71 -4.97
CA VAL A 88 6.74 24.89 -5.83
C VAL A 88 5.45 25.70 -5.92
N GLY A 89 4.29 25.05 -6.06
CA GLY A 89 2.99 25.72 -6.01
C GLY A 89 2.72 26.42 -4.67
N GLU A 90 3.15 25.86 -3.54
CA GLU A 90 3.00 26.47 -2.22
C GLU A 90 4.00 27.60 -1.97
N ILE A 91 5.26 27.45 -2.41
CA ILE A 91 6.32 28.45 -2.22
C ILE A 91 6.16 29.64 -3.17
N TYR A 92 5.76 29.38 -4.42
CA TYR A 92 5.73 30.40 -5.49
C TYR A 92 4.31 30.75 -5.96
N GLY A 93 3.26 30.05 -5.50
CA GLY A 93 1.87 30.23 -5.95
C GLY A 93 1.01 31.19 -5.12
N ALA A 94 1.58 31.94 -4.18
CA ALA A 94 0.91 33.11 -3.59
C ALA A 94 1.13 34.41 -4.39
N ASP A 95 2.07 34.42 -5.35
CA ASP A 95 2.49 35.64 -6.05
C ASP A 95 2.35 35.53 -7.57
N CYS A 96 1.13 35.31 -8.06
CA CYS A 96 0.72 35.66 -9.43
C CYS A 96 -0.75 36.12 -9.43
N SER A 97 -1.01 37.23 -8.76
CA SER A 97 -2.12 38.13 -9.07
C SER A 97 -1.53 39.50 -9.34
N GLY A 98 -1.21 39.74 -10.61
CA GLY A 98 -0.78 41.01 -11.19
C GLY A 98 -1.06 40.99 -12.67
#